data_AF-A0AAP0MJ66-F1
#
_entry.id   AF-A0AAP0MJ66-F1
#
_cell.length_a   1.000
_cell.length_b   1.000
_cell.length_c   1.000
_cell.angle_alpha   90.00
_cell.angle_beta   90.00
_cell.angle_gamma   90.00
#
_symmetry.space_group_name_H-M   'P 1'
#
loop_
_entity.id
_entity.type
_entity.pdbx_description
1 polymer ?
#
loop_
_entity_poly.entity_id
_entity_poly.type
_entity_poly.pdbx_seq_one_letter_code
_entity_poly.pdbx_strand_id
1 'polypeptide(L)'
;MGGFLDGTYLEPAEFVLKSIVEVEASTTKQENVMNYDYIMWRRSDRLLRGWIVGTLLEEVLGLSVGLETSAAVWKALSEYFARNTKDREFFLMQKMHLHSKQNYKTINDYIRGFKEICDELDAIGKSMEDQQKVFGLLKGLVENILETIGRDKFLLTCRDKIPLTDNGKIPLTQKEEASLK
;
A
#
# COMPACT_ATOMS: atom_id res chain seq x y z
N MET A 1 -6.28 25.26 9.44
CA MET A 1 -5.07 25.14 8.60
C MET A 1 -5.11 23.96 7.63
N GLY A 2 -5.82 22.85 7.90
CA GLY A 2 -5.82 21.66 7.04
C GLY A 2 -6.17 21.88 5.55
N GLY A 3 -6.98 22.89 5.23
CA GLY A 3 -7.38 23.15 3.84
C GLY A 3 -6.25 23.56 2.87
N PHE A 4 -5.09 24.01 3.39
CA PHE A 4 -3.90 24.29 2.58
C PHE A 4 -3.15 23.02 2.14
N LEU A 5 -3.33 21.90 2.85
CA LEU A 5 -2.67 20.63 2.54
C LEU A 5 -3.52 19.80 1.57
N ASP A 6 -4.84 19.81 1.78
CA ASP A 6 -5.79 19.04 0.97
C ASP A 6 -6.20 19.76 -0.32
N GLY A 7 -5.75 21.02 -0.52
CA GLY A 7 -6.10 21.84 -1.68
C GLY A 7 -7.55 22.33 -1.69
N THR A 8 -8.29 22.15 -0.59
CA THR A 8 -9.67 22.65 -0.44
C THR A 8 -9.73 24.16 -0.28
N TYR A 9 -8.62 24.77 0.18
CA TYR A 9 -8.44 26.21 0.12
C TYR A 9 -7.75 26.59 -1.19
N LEU A 10 -8.57 27.02 -2.17
CA LEU A 10 -8.08 27.41 -3.49
C LEU A 10 -7.26 28.70 -3.44
N GLU A 11 -6.26 28.77 -4.33
CA GLU A 11 -5.45 29.98 -4.55
C GLU A 11 -6.36 31.14 -4.97
N PRO A 12 -6.47 32.21 -4.17
CA PRO A 12 -7.27 33.39 -4.54
C PRO A 12 -6.67 34.08 -5.77
N ALA A 13 -7.48 34.76 -6.57
CA ALA A 13 -6.97 35.54 -7.69
C ALA A 13 -5.95 36.57 -7.23
N GLU A 14 -4.78 36.64 -7.89
CA GLU A 14 -3.69 37.56 -7.54
C GLU A 14 -4.09 39.04 -7.68
N PHE A 15 -4.99 39.32 -8.64
CA PHE A 15 -5.48 40.67 -8.93
C PHE A 15 -7.01 40.73 -8.92
N VAL A 16 -7.57 41.83 -8.42
CA VAL A 16 -9.02 42.08 -8.34
C VAL A 16 -9.31 43.49 -8.89
N LEU A 17 -10.40 43.62 -9.64
CA LEU A 17 -10.87 44.89 -10.15
C LEU A 17 -11.51 45.72 -9.02
N LYS A 18 -10.95 46.91 -8.79
CA LYS A 18 -11.52 47.90 -7.87
C LYS A 18 -12.16 49.02 -8.68
N SER A 19 -13.45 49.24 -8.48
CA SER A 19 -14.15 50.39 -9.03
C SER A 19 -13.88 51.61 -8.15
N ILE A 20 -13.32 52.66 -8.73
CA ILE A 20 -13.14 53.95 -8.08
C ILE A 20 -14.17 54.90 -8.68
N VAL A 21 -15.04 55.44 -7.82
CA VAL A 21 -15.99 56.48 -8.21
C VAL A 21 -15.26 57.82 -8.10
N GLU A 22 -14.88 58.41 -9.23
CA GLU A 22 -14.42 59.80 -9.26
C GLU A 22 -15.64 60.72 -9.09
N VAL A 23 -15.62 61.55 -8.05
CA VAL A 23 -16.77 62.40 -7.64
C VAL A 23 -17.06 63.53 -8.64
N GLU A 24 -16.11 63.87 -9.53
CA GLU A 24 -16.21 65.06 -10.40
C GLU A 24 -16.54 64.73 -11.87
N ALA A 25 -16.50 63.47 -12.29
CA ALA A 25 -16.94 63.05 -13.61
C ALA A 25 -17.55 61.67 -13.48
N SER A 26 -18.80 61.49 -13.94
CA SER A 26 -19.59 60.26 -13.91
C SER A 26 -19.01 59.11 -14.76
N THR A 27 -17.72 58.83 -14.61
CA THR A 27 -16.93 57.84 -15.34
C THR A 27 -16.37 56.86 -14.33
N THR A 28 -16.89 55.63 -14.33
CA THR A 28 -16.38 54.53 -13.50
C THR A 28 -15.05 54.06 -14.06
N LYS A 29 -13.94 54.36 -13.38
CA LYS A 29 -12.63 53.76 -13.69
C LYS A 29 -12.50 52.43 -12.95
N GLN A 30 -12.16 51.38 -13.69
CA GLN A 30 -11.80 50.08 -13.13
C GLN A 30 -10.27 49.98 -13.11
N GLU A 31 -9.70 49.85 -11.92
CA GLU A 31 -8.27 49.65 -11.74
C GLU A 31 -8.00 48.22 -11.26
N ASN A 32 -6.95 47.61 -11.77
CA ASN A 32 -6.55 46.27 -11.36
C ASN A 32 -5.63 46.37 -10.14
N VAL A 33 -6.11 45.94 -8.98
CA VAL A 33 -5.41 46.08 -7.70
C VAL A 33 -5.01 44.70 -7.18
N MET A 34 -3.83 44.62 -6.53
CA MET A 34 -3.39 43.38 -5.86
C MET A 34 -4.41 42.92 -4.81
N ASN A 35 -4.72 41.63 -4.84
CA ASN A 35 -5.61 41.02 -3.87
C ASN A 35 -4.89 40.79 -2.54
N TYR A 36 -5.40 41.40 -1.48
CA TYR A 36 -4.86 41.21 -0.14
C TYR A 36 -5.04 39.77 0.37
N ASP A 37 -6.12 39.10 -0.02
CA ASP A 37 -6.39 37.71 0.36
C ASP A 37 -5.37 36.76 -0.28
N TYR A 38 -4.93 37.04 -1.51
CA TYR A 38 -3.84 36.32 -2.17
C TYR A 38 -2.52 36.45 -1.40
N ILE A 39 -2.18 37.67 -0.94
CA ILE A 39 -0.95 37.91 -0.17
C ILE A 39 -0.98 37.12 1.14
N MET A 40 -2.12 37.13 1.84
CA MET A 40 -2.28 36.41 3.10
C MET A 40 -2.27 34.89 2.93
N TRP A 41 -2.92 34.41 1.87
CA TRP A 41 -2.86 33.02 1.47
C TRP A 41 -1.42 32.59 1.19
N ARG A 42 -0.71 33.32 0.34
CA ARG A 42 0.67 33.02 -0.07
C ARG A 42 1.64 33.01 1.09
N ARG A 43 1.45 33.92 2.06
CA ARG A 43 2.24 33.93 3.31
C ARG A 43 2.03 32.65 4.11
N SER A 44 0.78 32.22 4.24
CA SER A 44 0.41 31.02 5.00
C SER A 44 0.92 29.74 4.31
N ASP A 45 0.75 29.63 2.99
CA ASP A 45 1.25 28.52 2.19
C ASP A 45 2.78 28.38 2.28
N ARG A 46 3.52 29.49 2.14
CA ARG A 46 4.98 29.50 2.26
C ARG A 46 5.47 29.08 3.64
N LEU A 47 4.80 29.53 4.70
CA LEU A 47 5.14 29.13 6.07
C LEU A 47 4.93 27.63 6.26
N LEU A 48 3.78 27.12 5.84
CA LEU A 48 3.44 25.71 5.94
C LEU A 48 4.41 24.84 5.14
N ARG A 49 4.76 25.26 3.91
CA ARG A 49 5.78 24.59 3.12
C ARG A 49 7.14 24.57 3.82
N GLY A 50 7.55 25.71 4.40
CA GLY A 50 8.78 25.80 5.17
C GLY A 50 8.80 24.83 6.36
N TRP A 51 7.67 24.67 7.05
CA TRP A 51 7.54 23.69 8.14
C TRP A 51 7.63 22.26 7.65
N ILE A 52 6.92 21.92 6.56
CA ILE A 52 6.98 20.58 5.97
C ILE A 52 8.42 20.25 5.58
N VAL A 53 9.03 21.09 4.74
CA VAL A 53 10.40 20.90 4.25
C VAL A 53 11.40 20.85 5.41
N GLY A 54 11.21 21.66 6.46
CA GLY A 54 12.04 21.63 7.66
C GLY A 54 11.97 20.34 8.48
N THR A 55 10.95 19.51 8.28
CA THR A 55 10.83 18.19 8.93
C THR A 55 11.31 17.04 8.05
N LEU A 56 11.65 17.29 6.78
CA LEU A 56 12.08 16.25 5.86
C LEU A 56 13.57 15.91 6.03
N LEU A 57 13.88 14.64 5.85
CA LEU A 57 15.25 14.13 5.74
C LEU A 57 15.80 14.38 4.34
N GLU A 58 17.13 14.43 4.21
CA GLU A 58 17.83 14.73 2.94
C GLU A 58 17.44 13.78 1.80
N GLU A 59 17.16 12.53 2.12
CA GLU A 59 16.72 11.50 1.17
C GLU A 59 15.38 11.82 0.49
N VAL A 60 14.50 12.56 1.18
CA VAL A 60 13.12 12.83 0.73
C VAL A 60 12.95 14.29 0.31
N LEU A 61 13.89 15.18 0.68
CA LEU A 61 13.90 16.59 0.31
C LEU A 61 13.82 16.80 -1.21
N GLY A 62 14.45 15.91 -1.99
CA GLY A 62 14.42 15.95 -3.46
C GLY A 62 13.01 15.96 -4.05
N LEU A 63 12.03 15.34 -3.37
CA LEU A 63 10.62 15.31 -3.81
C LEU A 63 9.92 16.68 -3.71
N SER A 64 10.44 17.57 -2.87
CA SER A 64 9.88 18.91 -2.66
C SER A 64 10.45 19.97 -3.62
N VAL A 65 11.52 19.65 -4.33
CA VAL A 65 12.23 20.59 -5.21
C VAL A 65 11.36 20.92 -6.42
N GLY A 66 11.17 22.22 -6.68
CA GLY A 66 10.38 22.72 -7.81
C GLY A 66 8.86 22.77 -7.55
N LEU A 67 8.39 22.42 -6.36
CA LEU A 67 6.97 22.53 -6.00
C LEU A 67 6.66 23.88 -5.34
N GLU A 68 5.68 24.59 -5.89
CA GLU A 68 5.40 25.97 -5.50
C GLU A 68 4.37 26.14 -4.38
N THR A 69 3.58 25.11 -4.08
CA THR A 69 2.52 25.15 -3.06
C THR A 69 2.70 24.06 -2.01
N SER A 70 2.26 24.32 -0.77
CA SER A 70 2.31 23.33 0.31
C SER A 70 1.46 22.09 -0.01
N ALA A 71 0.34 22.27 -0.70
CA ALA A 71 -0.52 21.18 -1.17
C ALA A 71 0.22 20.25 -2.13
N ALA A 72 0.96 20.80 -3.09
CA ALA A 72 1.73 20.01 -4.05
C ALA A 72 2.83 19.20 -3.35
N VAL A 73 3.57 19.82 -2.42
CA VAL A 73 4.59 19.13 -1.61
C VAL A 73 3.96 18.00 -0.80
N TRP A 74 2.86 18.28 -0.10
CA TRP A 74 2.17 17.28 0.71
C TRP A 74 1.67 16.09 -0.11
N LYS A 75 1.08 16.37 -1.28
CA LYS A 75 0.61 15.34 -2.21
C LYS A 75 1.75 14.47 -2.71
N ALA A 76 2.87 15.07 -3.14
CA ALA A 76 4.03 14.32 -3.63
C ALA A 76 4.62 13.40 -2.54
N LEU A 77 4.74 13.90 -1.31
CA LEU A 77 5.18 13.09 -0.16
C LEU A 77 4.21 11.95 0.12
N SER A 78 2.91 12.24 0.20
CA SER A 78 1.86 11.24 0.45
C SER A 78 1.90 10.13 -0.60
N GLU A 79 2.00 10.48 -1.89
CA GLU A 79 2.11 9.49 -2.97
C GLU A 79 3.40 8.68 -2.89
N TYR A 80 4.54 9.31 -2.58
CA TYR A 80 5.81 8.61 -2.45
C TYR A 80 5.80 7.61 -1.29
N PHE A 81 5.36 8.02 -0.11
CA PHE A 81 5.27 7.12 1.04
C PHE A 81 4.22 6.02 0.82
N ALA A 82 3.10 6.33 0.17
CA ALA A 82 2.10 5.33 -0.20
C ALA A 82 2.66 4.30 -1.20
N ARG A 83 3.45 4.73 -2.20
CA ARG A 83 4.15 3.83 -3.12
C ARG A 83 5.18 2.96 -2.38
N ASN A 84 6.04 3.56 -1.58
CA ASN A 84 7.05 2.83 -0.81
C ASN A 84 6.40 1.79 0.12
N THR A 85 5.27 2.13 0.73
CA THR A 85 4.47 1.21 1.55
C THR A 85 3.96 0.01 0.73
N LYS A 86 3.45 0.24 -0.48
CA LYS A 86 2.97 -0.82 -1.37
C LYS A 86 4.11 -1.68 -1.91
N ASP A 87 5.23 -1.08 -2.27
CA ASP A 87 6.41 -1.80 -2.75
C ASP A 87 6.97 -2.67 -1.62
N ARG A 88 6.98 -2.15 -0.38
CA ARG A 88 7.37 -2.92 0.81
C ARG A 88 6.42 -4.06 1.10
N GLU A 89 5.11 -3.83 1.02
CA GLU A 89 4.08 -4.87 1.13
C GLU A 89 4.32 -6.00 0.11
N PHE A 90 4.49 -5.64 -1.17
CA PHE A 90 4.75 -6.60 -2.23
C PHE A 90 6.04 -7.40 -1.98
N PHE A 91 7.12 -6.70 -1.59
CA PHE A 91 8.39 -7.33 -1.26
C PHE A 91 8.25 -8.34 -0.12
N LEU A 92 7.54 -7.99 0.96
CA LEU A 92 7.32 -8.89 2.10
C LEU A 92 6.44 -10.10 1.73
N MET A 93 5.39 -9.89 0.94
CA MET A 93 4.56 -10.98 0.42
C MET A 93 5.38 -11.94 -0.45
N GLN A 94 6.24 -11.41 -1.32
CA GLN A 94 7.15 -12.23 -2.12
C GLN A 94 8.16 -12.99 -1.24
N LYS A 95 8.78 -12.30 -0.27
CA LYS A 95 9.71 -12.90 0.70
C LYS A 95 9.04 -14.05 1.46
N MET A 96 7.77 -13.90 1.86
CA MET A 96 6.97 -14.94 2.50
C MET A 96 6.68 -16.12 1.56
N HIS A 97 6.29 -15.86 0.31
CA HIS A 97 6.03 -16.93 -0.68
C HIS A 97 7.26 -17.76 -1.04
N LEU A 98 8.45 -17.15 -0.99
CA LEU A 98 9.73 -17.81 -1.24
C LEU A 98 10.39 -18.35 0.05
N HIS A 99 9.76 -18.15 1.21
CA HIS A 99 10.31 -18.57 2.49
C HIS A 99 10.24 -20.09 2.63
N SER A 100 11.35 -20.75 2.33
CA SER A 100 11.48 -22.20 2.40
C SER A 100 12.37 -22.62 3.57
N LYS A 101 12.06 -23.77 4.18
CA LYS A 101 12.87 -24.36 5.24
C LYS A 101 14.30 -24.68 4.77
N GLN A 102 14.50 -24.87 3.46
CA GLN A 102 15.82 -25.17 2.88
C GLN A 102 16.90 -24.13 3.21
N ASN A 103 16.50 -22.87 3.33
CA ASN A 103 17.40 -21.77 3.65
C ASN A 103 17.86 -21.77 5.11
N TYR A 104 17.36 -22.68 5.94
CA TYR A 104 17.58 -22.73 7.38
C TYR A 104 18.07 -24.11 7.84
N LYS A 105 19.01 -24.12 8.80
CA LYS A 105 19.56 -25.35 9.38
C LYS A 105 18.56 -26.04 10.31
N THR A 106 17.78 -25.26 11.06
CA THR A 106 16.83 -25.76 12.07
C THR A 106 15.42 -25.26 11.80
N ILE A 107 14.41 -26.07 12.15
CA ILE A 107 12.99 -25.71 12.03
C ILE A 107 12.65 -24.46 12.84
N ASN A 108 13.22 -24.31 14.04
CA ASN A 108 13.02 -23.11 14.87
C ASN A 108 13.50 -21.83 14.19
N ASP A 109 14.62 -21.88 13.45
CA ASP A 109 15.13 -20.71 12.73
C ASP A 109 14.22 -20.35 11.55
N TYR A 110 13.71 -21.37 10.86
CA TYR A 110 12.70 -21.20 9.81
C TYR A 110 11.41 -20.57 10.34
N ILE A 111 10.85 -21.10 11.43
CA ILE A 111 9.62 -20.57 12.05
C ILE A 111 9.85 -19.13 12.53
N ARG A 112 11.01 -18.86 13.14
CA ARG A 112 11.37 -17.51 13.60
C ARG A 112 11.45 -16.53 12.42
N GLY A 113 12.15 -16.88 11.34
CA GLY A 113 12.23 -16.03 10.15
C GLY A 113 10.88 -15.83 9.47
N PHE A 114 10.00 -16.83 9.50
CA PHE A 114 8.63 -16.69 8.99
C PHE A 114 7.83 -15.70 9.84
N LYS A 115 7.93 -15.83 11.17
CA LYS A 115 7.29 -14.92 12.11
C LYS A 115 7.79 -13.49 11.94
N GLU A 116 9.09 -13.28 11.77
CA GLU A 116 9.65 -11.95 11.50
C GLU A 116 9.00 -11.30 10.26
N ILE A 117 8.77 -12.06 9.18
CA ILE A 117 8.09 -11.54 7.99
C ILE A 117 6.63 -11.18 8.30
N CYS A 118 5.93 -12.01 9.08
CA CYS A 118 4.57 -11.69 9.53
C CYS A 118 4.52 -10.44 10.41
N ASP A 119 5.45 -10.30 11.35
CA ASP A 119 5.55 -9.15 12.24
C ASP A 119 5.86 -7.87 11.43
N GLU A 120 6.70 -7.96 10.40
CA GLU A 120 6.97 -6.85 9.46
C GLU A 120 5.73 -6.44 8.65
N LEU A 121 4.90 -7.41 8.21
CA LEU A 121 3.62 -7.14 7.53
C LEU A 121 2.60 -6.49 8.47
N ASP A 122 2.51 -6.97 9.71
CA ASP A 122 1.67 -6.41 10.75
C ASP A 122 2.08 -4.96 11.07
N ALA A 123 3.39 -4.67 11.12
CA ALA A 123 3.92 -3.33 11.36
C ALA A 123 3.54 -2.30 10.26
N ILE A 124 3.31 -2.75 9.03
CA ILE A 124 2.86 -1.92 7.90
C ILE A 124 1.32 -1.83 7.86
N GLY A 125 0.63 -2.46 8.82
CA GLY A 125 -0.83 -2.53 8.88
C GLY A 125 -1.44 -3.49 7.86
N LYS A 126 -0.64 -4.40 7.31
CA LYS A 126 -1.03 -5.41 6.31
C LYS A 126 -1.08 -6.80 6.95
N SER A 127 -1.88 -6.91 8.00
CA SER A 127 -2.00 -8.16 8.74
C SER A 127 -2.64 -9.27 7.91
N MET A 128 -2.07 -10.46 8.01
CA MET A 128 -2.57 -11.66 7.34
C MET A 128 -3.50 -12.46 8.23
N GLU A 129 -4.45 -13.16 7.63
CA GLU A 129 -5.30 -14.11 8.34
C GLU A 129 -4.46 -15.30 8.83
N ASP A 130 -4.77 -15.80 10.03
CA ASP A 130 -4.03 -16.92 10.64
C ASP A 130 -4.02 -18.16 9.76
N GLN A 131 -5.08 -18.42 9.00
CA GLN A 131 -5.15 -19.53 8.04
C GLN A 131 -4.09 -19.39 6.94
N GLN A 132 -3.88 -18.18 6.43
CA GLN A 132 -2.86 -17.90 5.41
C GLN A 132 -1.45 -18.05 5.98
N LYS A 133 -1.24 -17.61 7.23
CA LYS A 133 0.04 -17.80 7.94
C LYS A 133 0.37 -19.29 8.09
N VAL A 134 -0.58 -20.10 8.54
CA VAL A 134 -0.41 -21.57 8.69
C VAL A 134 -0.15 -22.23 7.35
N PHE A 135 -0.92 -21.90 6.32
CA PHE A 135 -0.74 -22.47 4.99
C PHE A 135 0.64 -22.13 4.40
N GLY A 136 1.07 -20.88 4.51
CA GLY A 136 2.40 -20.45 4.06
C GLY A 136 3.53 -21.20 4.76
N LEU A 137 3.42 -21.34 6.09
CA LEU A 137 4.39 -22.07 6.90
C LEU A 137 4.48 -23.55 6.51
N LEU A 138 3.35 -24.21 6.26
CA LEU A 138 3.29 -25.61 5.83
C LEU A 138 3.85 -25.80 4.42
N LYS A 139 3.52 -24.89 3.49
CA LYS A 139 4.02 -24.95 2.11
C LYS A 139 5.55 -24.96 2.05
N GLY A 140 6.21 -24.04 2.76
CA GLY A 140 7.68 -23.96 2.81
C GLY A 140 8.37 -25.16 3.48
N LEU A 141 7.64 -25.93 4.30
CA LEU A 141 8.10 -27.21 4.86
C LEU A 141 7.94 -28.36 3.87
N VAL A 142 6.81 -28.45 3.18
CA VAL A 142 6.52 -29.52 2.21
C VAL A 142 7.46 -29.44 1.00
N GLU A 143 7.77 -28.24 0.50
CA GLU A 143 8.75 -28.05 -0.58
C GLU A 143 10.14 -28.62 -0.22
N ASN A 144 10.57 -28.50 1.04
CA ASN A 144 11.82 -29.12 1.51
C ASN A 144 11.76 -30.66 1.46
N ILE A 145 10.64 -31.25 1.87
CA ILE A 145 10.48 -32.71 1.89
C ILE A 145 10.41 -33.27 0.47
N LEU A 146 9.67 -32.62 -0.43
CA LEU A 146 9.52 -33.05 -1.82
C LEU A 146 10.84 -33.00 -2.60
N GLU A 147 11.69 -32.02 -2.33
CA GLU A 147 13.04 -31.98 -2.92
C GLU A 147 13.98 -33.01 -2.31
N THR A 148 13.92 -33.23 -0.98
CA THR A 148 14.77 -34.21 -0.29
C THR A 148 14.44 -35.65 -0.69
N ILE A 149 13.16 -35.95 -0.91
CA ILE A 149 12.71 -37.27 -1.36
C ILE A 149 12.92 -37.43 -2.88
N GLY A 150 13.07 -36.33 -3.62
CA GLY A 150 13.03 -36.32 -5.08
C GLY A 150 11.59 -36.54 -5.56
N ARG A 151 11.09 -35.65 -6.44
CA ARG A 151 9.71 -35.71 -6.96
C ARG A 151 9.32 -37.11 -7.45
N ASP A 152 10.26 -37.84 -8.04
CA ASP A 152 10.04 -39.19 -8.56
C ASP A 152 9.84 -40.25 -7.47
N LYS A 153 10.54 -40.15 -6.33
CA LYS A 153 10.41 -41.13 -5.23
C LYS A 153 9.17 -40.88 -4.40
N PHE A 154 8.69 -39.64 -4.31
CA PHE A 154 7.42 -39.32 -3.64
C PHE A 154 6.23 -39.91 -4.41
N LEU A 155 6.18 -39.74 -5.73
CA LEU A 155 5.16 -40.35 -6.58
C LEU A 155 5.19 -41.88 -6.50
N LEU A 156 6.38 -42.50 -6.43
CA LEU A 156 6.52 -43.95 -6.20
C LEU A 156 6.00 -44.37 -4.81
N THR A 157 6.35 -43.63 -3.77
CA THR A 157 5.95 -43.94 -2.39
C THR A 157 4.44 -43.77 -2.16
N CYS A 158 3.81 -42.80 -2.82
CA CYS A 158 2.36 -42.61 -2.79
C CYS A 158 1.62 -43.62 -3.67
N ARG A 159 2.21 -44.05 -4.80
CA ARG A 159 1.66 -45.10 -5.66
C ARG A 159 1.51 -46.43 -4.92
N ASP A 160 2.44 -46.75 -4.03
CA ASP A 160 2.43 -48.02 -3.29
C ASP A 160 1.50 -48.00 -2.05
N LYS A 161 0.95 -46.83 -1.67
CA LYS A 161 0.11 -46.66 -0.48
C LYS A 161 -1.35 -46.25 -0.75
N ILE A 162 -1.74 -46.04 -2.00
CA ILE A 162 -3.16 -45.90 -2.37
C ILE A 162 -3.62 -47.31 -2.77
N PRO A 163 -4.41 -48.03 -1.94
CA PRO A 163 -5.05 -49.23 -2.42
C PRO A 163 -6.09 -48.78 -3.45
N LEU A 164 -5.72 -48.88 -4.73
CA LEU A 164 -6.70 -48.92 -5.80
C LEU A 164 -7.50 -50.20 -5.57
N THR A 165 -8.61 -50.09 -4.84
CA THR A 165 -9.62 -51.15 -4.86
C THR A 165 -10.07 -51.27 -6.30
N ASP A 166 -9.76 -52.41 -6.91
CA ASP A 166 -9.97 -52.80 -8.30
C ASP A 166 -11.45 -52.89 -8.70
N ASN A 167 -12.22 -51.84 -8.46
CA ASN A 167 -13.58 -51.73 -8.97
C ASN A 167 -13.85 -50.27 -9.26
N GLY A 168 -13.46 -49.86 -10.47
CA GLY A 168 -13.76 -48.56 -11.03
C GLY A 168 -15.28 -48.32 -11.05
N LYS A 169 -15.78 -47.69 -10.00
CA LYS A 169 -17.05 -46.97 -9.94
C LYS A 169 -16.90 -45.87 -8.91
N ILE A 170 -16.80 -44.63 -9.40
CA ILE A 170 -17.09 -43.44 -8.60
C ILE A 170 -18.59 -43.21 -8.75
N PRO A 171 -19.43 -43.35 -7.71
CA PRO A 171 -20.78 -42.84 -7.78
C PRO A 171 -20.76 -41.42 -7.23
N LEU A 172 -20.62 -40.43 -8.13
CA LEU A 172 -21.14 -39.09 -7.85
C LEU A 172 -22.65 -39.14 -8.07
N THR A 173 -23.38 -38.90 -6.99
CA THR A 173 -24.71 -38.25 -6.90
C THR A 173 -25.81 -38.75 -7.83
N GLN A 174 -26.91 -39.26 -7.27
CA GLN A 174 -28.25 -38.70 -7.49
C GLN A 174 -29.34 -39.50 -6.75
N LYS A 175 -30.26 -38.73 -6.13
CA LYS A 175 -31.68 -39.02 -5.88
C LYS A 175 -32.07 -39.67 -4.54
N GLU A 176 -31.93 -38.92 -3.45
CA GLU A 176 -32.91 -38.98 -2.35
C GLU A 176 -33.86 -37.79 -2.50
N GLU A 177 -35.01 -38.05 -3.10
CA GLU A 177 -36.32 -37.49 -2.72
C GLU A 177 -37.35 -37.95 -3.77
N ALA A 178 -37.93 -39.11 -3.53
CA ALA A 178 -39.31 -39.39 -3.92
C ALA A 178 -39.87 -40.56 -3.09
N SER A 179 -40.76 -40.17 -2.17
CA SER A 179 -42.04 -40.83 -1.92
C SER A 179 -42.08 -42.10 -1.07
N LEU A 180 -42.54 -41.90 0.17
CA LEU A 180 -43.56 -42.68 0.88
C LEU A 180 -43.38 -44.20 0.99
N LYS A 181 -43.14 -44.64 2.23
CA LYS A 181 -44.12 -45.44 2.99
C LYS A 181 -43.97 -45.18 4.49
#